data_AF-A0A3M1X1F4-F1
#
_entry.id   AF-A0A3M1X1F4-F1
#
_cell.length_a   1.000
_cell.length_b   1.000
_cell.length_c   1.000
_cell.angle_alpha   90.00
_cell.angle_beta   90.00
_cell.angle_gamma   90.00
#
_symmetry.space_group_name_H-M   'P 1'
#
loop_
_entity.id
_entity.type
_entity.pdbx_description
1 polymer ?
#
loop_
_entity_poly.entity_id
_entity_poly.type
_entity_poly.pdbx_seq_one_letter_code
_entity_poly.pdbx_strand_id
1 'polypeptide(L)'
;MKNLFTLFIALLLGGSAYAQSAISACNDPEGGIQIFFYEANNCPAAPGDLAGMDTIGFHSGANQWANVIAWDAAGALGGINMGGDTFRVYIADPATYYGAATVDNIYFVFNQGFVDPSTPWGSEGKADDGAGGCADFSIVIADVTETCRTSATTSIRDAQLDLGLSVAP
;
A
#
# COMPACT_ATOMS: atom_id res chain seq x y z
N MET A 1 41.38 22.85 37.50
CA MET A 1 41.12 21.91 36.39
C MET A 1 39.65 21.49 36.50
N LYS A 2 38.84 21.82 35.50
CA LYS A 2 37.37 21.66 35.52
C LYS A 2 37.02 20.23 35.10
N ASN A 3 36.32 19.49 35.96
CA ASN A 3 35.84 18.14 35.65
C ASN A 3 34.57 18.26 34.80
N LEU A 4 34.67 17.79 33.56
CA LEU A 4 33.60 17.80 32.55
C LEU A 4 32.69 16.59 32.80
N PHE A 5 31.48 16.82 33.31
CA PHE A 5 30.44 15.77 33.36
C PHE A 5 29.91 15.55 31.94
N THR A 6 30.13 14.36 31.42
CA THR A 6 29.71 13.95 30.07
C THR A 6 28.21 13.64 30.11
N LEU A 7 27.41 14.46 29.42
CA LEU A 7 25.98 14.25 29.23
C LEU A 7 25.78 13.25 28.08
N PHE A 8 25.36 12.02 28.40
CA PHE A 8 24.89 11.05 27.41
C PHE A 8 23.51 11.49 26.91
N ILE A 9 23.46 12.09 25.72
CA ILE A 9 22.21 12.28 24.97
C ILE A 9 21.95 10.94 24.26
N ALA A 10 21.03 10.15 24.79
CA ALA A 10 20.42 9.05 24.06
C ALA A 10 19.51 9.66 22.99
N LEU A 11 20.02 9.71 21.76
CA LEU A 11 19.22 10.06 20.58
C LEU A 11 18.24 8.91 20.34
N LEU A 12 17.01 9.07 20.83
CA LEU A 12 15.88 8.26 20.41
C LEU A 12 15.68 8.52 18.91
N LEU A 13 16.17 7.61 18.07
CA LEU A 13 15.70 7.46 16.70
C LEU A 13 14.24 7.02 16.77
N GLY A 14 13.34 7.98 16.92
CA GLY A 14 11.92 7.78 16.67
C GLY A 14 11.76 7.44 15.20
N GLY A 15 11.70 6.15 14.88
CA GLY A 15 11.11 5.72 13.63
C GLY A 15 9.66 6.16 13.66
N SER A 16 9.33 7.17 12.86
CA SER A 16 7.95 7.55 12.60
C SER A 16 7.25 6.34 12.00
N ALA A 17 6.42 5.65 12.78
CA ALA A 17 5.44 4.73 12.23
C ALA A 17 4.40 5.59 11.51
N TYR A 18 4.59 5.84 10.22
CA TYR A 18 3.62 6.52 9.39
C TYR A 18 2.45 5.57 9.15
N ALA A 19 1.29 5.86 9.74
CA ALA A 19 0.05 5.24 9.32
C ALA A 19 -0.31 5.79 7.93
N GLN A 20 -0.07 5.00 6.89
CA GLN A 20 -0.35 5.40 5.50
C GLN A 20 -1.84 5.20 5.20
N SER A 21 -2.69 6.18 5.55
CA SER A 21 -4.15 6.10 5.39
C SER A 21 -4.63 5.82 3.95
N ALA A 22 -3.77 6.09 2.97
CA ALA A 22 -4.04 5.80 1.56
C ALA A 22 -3.93 4.32 1.20
N ILE A 23 -3.36 3.49 2.07
CA ILE A 23 -3.22 2.06 1.80
C ILE A 23 -3.70 1.18 2.95
N SER A 24 -4.07 -0.04 2.61
CA SER A 24 -4.17 -1.14 3.57
C SER A 24 -3.66 -2.43 2.93
N ALA A 25 -3.33 -3.42 3.75
CA ALA A 25 -3.00 -4.75 3.27
C ALA A 25 -3.56 -5.82 4.20
N CYS A 26 -3.88 -6.97 3.63
CA CYS A 26 -4.34 -8.15 4.37
C CYS A 26 -3.93 -9.43 3.65
N ASN A 27 -3.89 -10.53 4.40
CA ASN A 27 -3.66 -11.87 3.85
C ASN A 27 -4.87 -12.31 3.05
N ASP A 28 -4.64 -12.78 1.83
CA ASP A 28 -5.70 -13.38 1.03
C ASP A 28 -6.10 -14.74 1.65
N PRO A 29 -7.40 -15.05 1.76
CA PRO A 29 -7.89 -16.31 2.35
C PRO A 29 -7.46 -17.56 1.57
N GLU A 30 -7.13 -17.44 0.29
CA GLU A 30 -6.61 -18.52 -0.57
C GLU A 30 -5.07 -18.52 -0.61
N GLY A 31 -4.42 -17.58 0.07
CA GLY A 31 -2.97 -17.41 0.13
C GLY A 31 -2.46 -16.21 -0.68
N GLY A 32 -1.37 -15.63 -0.19
CA GLY A 32 -0.80 -14.38 -0.72
C GLY A 32 -1.27 -13.15 0.04
N ILE A 33 -1.03 -11.98 -0.55
CA ILE A 33 -1.34 -10.67 0.04
C ILE A 33 -2.17 -9.83 -0.94
N GLN A 34 -3.18 -9.14 -0.40
CA GLN A 34 -3.86 -8.07 -1.11
C GLN A 34 -3.42 -6.72 -0.55
N ILE A 35 -3.14 -5.78 -1.44
CA ILE A 35 -2.85 -4.38 -1.14
C ILE A 35 -3.97 -3.54 -1.73
N PHE A 36 -4.55 -2.67 -0.92
CA PHE A 36 -5.58 -1.73 -1.35
C PHE A 36 -5.01 -0.32 -1.31
N PHE A 37 -5.27 0.43 -2.37
CA PHE A 37 -5.00 1.86 -2.45
C PHE A 37 -6.33 2.60 -2.53
N TYR A 38 -6.56 3.51 -1.60
CA TYR A 38 -7.73 4.37 -1.54
C TYR A 38 -7.36 5.71 -2.16
N GLU A 39 -7.73 5.92 -3.42
CA GLU A 39 -7.37 7.13 -4.18
C GLU A 39 -7.79 8.41 -3.45
N ALA A 40 -8.96 8.41 -2.80
CA ALA A 40 -9.45 9.57 -2.05
C ALA A 40 -8.51 10.04 -0.91
N ASN A 41 -7.56 9.20 -0.50
CA ASN A 41 -6.56 9.47 0.52
C ASN A 41 -5.14 9.63 -0.07
N ASN A 42 -5.00 9.72 -1.41
CA ASN A 42 -3.73 9.90 -2.09
C ASN A 42 -3.01 11.17 -1.60
N CYS A 43 -1.68 11.18 -1.70
CA CYS A 43 -0.88 12.36 -1.40
C CYS A 43 -1.36 13.56 -2.23
N PRO A 44 -1.76 14.69 -1.61
CA PRO A 44 -2.25 15.86 -2.34
C PRO A 44 -1.22 16.52 -3.27
N ALA A 45 0.07 16.27 -3.02
CA ALA A 45 1.17 16.78 -3.84
C ALA A 45 1.61 15.80 -4.95
N ALA A 46 0.94 14.65 -5.09
CA ALA A 46 1.25 13.70 -6.16
C ALA A 46 0.85 14.32 -7.52
N PRO A 47 1.62 14.06 -8.60
CA PRO A 47 1.21 14.48 -9.93
C PRO A 47 -0.12 13.84 -10.33
N GLY A 48 -0.92 14.60 -11.09
CA GLY A 48 -2.11 14.12 -11.78
C GLY A 48 -3.21 13.57 -10.87
N ASP A 49 -4.03 12.68 -11.43
CA ASP A 49 -5.18 12.08 -10.77
C ASP A 49 -5.38 10.65 -11.30
N LEU A 50 -5.57 9.69 -10.39
CA LEU A 50 -5.83 8.28 -10.72
C LEU A 50 -7.32 7.92 -10.65
N ALA A 51 -8.18 8.83 -10.20
CA ALA A 51 -9.61 8.61 -10.05
C ALA A 51 -10.28 8.22 -11.39
N GLY A 52 -11.23 7.29 -11.32
CA GLY A 52 -11.99 6.82 -12.47
C GLY A 52 -11.23 5.90 -13.44
N MET A 53 -9.96 5.58 -13.17
CA MET A 53 -9.23 4.58 -13.96
C MET A 53 -9.71 3.17 -13.62
N ASP A 54 -9.80 2.29 -14.62
CA ASP A 54 -10.13 0.86 -14.40
C ASP A 54 -8.92 0.10 -13.82
N THR A 55 -7.71 0.48 -14.24
CA THR A 55 -6.46 -0.16 -13.82
C THR A 55 -5.33 0.86 -13.77
N ILE A 56 -4.48 0.71 -12.76
CA ILE A 56 -3.27 1.53 -12.56
C ILE A 56 -2.04 0.63 -12.50
N GLY A 57 -0.89 1.14 -12.91
CA GLY A 57 0.39 0.44 -12.79
C GLY A 57 0.85 0.32 -11.35
N PHE A 58 1.48 -0.80 -11.00
CA PHE A 58 2.10 -1.04 -9.71
C PHE A 58 3.62 -1.17 -9.91
N HIS A 59 4.34 -0.07 -9.71
CA HIS A 59 5.80 -0.10 -9.68
C HIS A 59 6.24 -0.45 -8.27
N SER A 60 6.92 -1.58 -8.09
CA SER A 60 7.18 -2.10 -6.75
C SER A 60 8.52 -2.79 -6.61
N GLY A 61 8.96 -2.94 -5.36
CA GLY A 61 10.15 -3.69 -5.03
C GLY A 61 10.13 -4.28 -3.63
N ALA A 62 10.83 -5.40 -3.46
CA ALA A 62 11.00 -6.04 -2.17
C ALA A 62 12.28 -5.55 -1.46
N ASN A 63 12.26 -5.60 -0.13
CA ASN A 63 13.43 -5.39 0.73
C ASN A 63 14.13 -4.05 0.47
N GLN A 64 13.37 -2.95 0.56
CA GLN A 64 13.84 -1.58 0.26
C GLN A 64 14.32 -1.42 -1.19
N TRP A 65 13.49 -1.85 -2.15
CA TRP A 65 13.79 -1.79 -3.59
C TRP A 65 15.02 -2.60 -4.03
N ALA A 66 15.48 -3.58 -3.25
CA ALA A 66 16.58 -4.47 -3.65
C ALA A 66 16.20 -5.32 -4.87
N ASN A 67 14.95 -5.76 -4.95
CA ASN A 67 14.41 -6.52 -6.06
C ASN A 67 13.22 -5.76 -6.66
N VAL A 68 13.42 -5.10 -7.79
CA VAL A 68 12.45 -4.19 -8.40
C VAL A 68 11.72 -4.86 -9.55
N ILE A 69 10.40 -4.67 -9.60
CA ILE A 69 9.55 -4.93 -10.77
C ILE A 69 9.13 -3.58 -11.34
N ALA A 70 9.62 -3.27 -12.54
CA ALA A 70 9.20 -2.09 -13.28
C ALA A 70 7.70 -2.20 -13.61
N TRP A 71 6.98 -1.07 -13.66
CA TRP A 71 5.54 -1.06 -13.93
C TRP A 71 5.18 -1.69 -15.29
N ASP A 72 6.11 -1.66 -16.24
CA ASP A 72 6.00 -2.17 -17.60
C ASP A 72 6.71 -3.51 -17.81
N ALA A 73 7.27 -4.11 -16.75
CA ALA A 73 7.89 -5.41 -16.85
C ALA A 73 6.87 -6.47 -17.28
N ALA A 74 7.31 -7.46 -18.05
CA ALA A 74 6.46 -8.59 -18.39
C ALA A 74 6.06 -9.35 -17.11
N GLY A 75 4.78 -9.35 -16.78
CA GLY A 75 4.25 -9.93 -15.53
C GLY A 75 4.16 -8.94 -14.37
N ALA A 76 4.45 -7.65 -14.58
CA ALA A 76 4.12 -6.62 -13.62
C ALA A 76 2.62 -6.62 -13.31
N LEU A 77 2.30 -6.53 -12.03
CA LEU A 77 0.91 -6.45 -11.59
C LEU A 77 0.38 -5.02 -11.78
N GLY A 78 -0.95 -4.91 -11.81
CA GLY A 78 -1.66 -3.64 -11.77
C GLY A 78 -2.62 -3.59 -10.60
N GLY A 79 -2.96 -2.38 -10.16
CA GLY A 79 -4.07 -2.15 -9.24
C GLY A 79 -5.37 -2.15 -10.03
N ILE A 80 -6.30 -3.05 -9.70
CA ILE A 80 -7.62 -3.15 -10.35
C ILE A 80 -8.63 -2.35 -9.52
N ASN A 81 -9.39 -1.46 -10.16
CA ASN A 81 -10.43 -0.69 -9.48
C ASN A 81 -11.57 -1.61 -9.03
N MET A 82 -11.82 -1.66 -7.73
CA MET A 82 -12.87 -2.46 -7.09
C MET A 82 -14.17 -1.66 -6.87
N GLY A 83 -14.24 -0.45 -7.41
CA GLY A 83 -15.28 0.55 -7.19
C GLY A 83 -14.87 1.62 -6.19
N GLY A 84 -15.39 2.84 -6.38
CA GLY A 84 -15.10 3.99 -5.51
C GLY A 84 -13.62 4.35 -5.47
N ASP A 85 -12.89 4.10 -6.57
CA ASP A 85 -11.45 4.36 -6.72
C ASP A 85 -10.60 3.71 -5.63
N THR A 86 -11.04 2.53 -5.19
CA THR A 86 -10.23 1.62 -4.38
C THR A 86 -9.58 0.60 -5.29
N PHE A 87 -8.26 0.71 -5.46
CA PHE A 87 -7.48 -0.16 -6.33
C PHE A 87 -6.88 -1.31 -5.54
N ARG A 88 -7.04 -2.54 -6.02
CA ARG A 88 -6.48 -3.74 -5.39
C ARG A 88 -5.36 -4.33 -6.24
N VAL A 89 -4.22 -4.58 -5.62
CA VAL A 89 -3.16 -5.45 -6.13
C VAL A 89 -3.21 -6.77 -5.35
N TYR A 90 -3.11 -7.90 -6.06
CA TYR A 90 -2.99 -9.22 -5.44
C TYR A 90 -1.66 -9.85 -5.82
N ILE A 91 -0.88 -10.25 -4.81
CA ILE A 91 0.41 -10.94 -4.97
C ILE A 91 0.27 -12.33 -4.34
N ALA A 92 0.15 -13.36 -5.17
CA ALA A 92 -0.06 -14.74 -4.72
C ALA A 92 1.12 -15.27 -3.88
N ASP A 93 2.34 -14.95 -4.30
CA ASP A 93 3.58 -15.29 -3.59
C ASP A 93 4.59 -14.15 -3.78
N PRO A 94 4.82 -13.33 -2.74
CA PRO A 94 5.80 -12.25 -2.80
C PRO A 94 7.22 -12.71 -3.14
N ALA A 95 7.68 -13.84 -2.61
CA ALA A 95 9.03 -14.34 -2.84
C ALA A 95 9.23 -14.70 -4.32
N THR A 96 8.26 -15.41 -4.90
CA THR A 96 8.27 -15.73 -6.34
C THR A 96 8.12 -14.48 -7.20
N TYR A 97 7.19 -13.58 -6.88
CA TYR A 97 6.95 -12.36 -7.68
C TYR A 97 8.19 -11.46 -7.75
N TYR A 98 8.90 -11.28 -6.64
CA TYR A 98 10.12 -10.46 -6.59
C TYR A 98 11.40 -11.24 -6.87
N GLY A 99 11.34 -12.54 -7.17
CA GLY A 99 12.52 -13.40 -7.33
C GLY A 99 13.45 -13.38 -6.10
N ALA A 100 12.88 -13.23 -4.90
CA ALA A 100 13.59 -13.10 -3.64
C ALA A 100 13.52 -14.40 -2.83
N ALA A 101 14.54 -14.71 -2.04
CA ALA A 101 14.46 -15.82 -1.08
C ALA A 101 13.45 -15.56 0.04
N THR A 102 13.41 -14.31 0.52
CA THR A 102 12.45 -13.80 1.51
C THR A 102 12.05 -12.36 1.15
N VAL A 103 10.86 -11.94 1.57
CA VAL A 103 10.35 -10.57 1.40
C VAL A 103 9.91 -10.07 2.77
N ASP A 104 10.67 -9.14 3.33
CA ASP A 104 10.39 -8.55 4.65
C ASP A 104 9.49 -7.32 4.53
N ASN A 105 9.64 -6.58 3.43
CA ASN A 105 8.83 -5.42 3.11
C ASN A 105 8.65 -5.26 1.60
N ILE A 106 7.57 -4.58 1.22
CA ILE A 106 7.28 -4.19 -0.16
C ILE A 106 7.17 -2.67 -0.20
N TYR A 107 7.95 -2.06 -1.08
CA TYR A 107 7.89 -0.64 -1.40
C TYR A 107 7.24 -0.47 -2.77
N PHE A 108 6.44 0.58 -2.94
CA PHE A 108 5.70 0.76 -4.19
C PHE A 108 5.19 2.17 -4.43
N VAL A 109 4.92 2.45 -5.70
CA VAL A 109 4.25 3.65 -6.22
C VAL A 109 3.26 3.22 -7.29
N PHE A 110 2.07 3.81 -7.30
CA PHE A 110 1.13 3.61 -8.40
C PHE A 110 1.28 4.65 -9.49
N ASN A 111 0.94 4.29 -10.72
CA ASN A 111 1.06 5.21 -11.86
C ASN A 111 -0.01 4.95 -12.93
N GLN A 112 -0.19 5.89 -13.86
CA GLN A 112 -1.19 5.77 -14.93
C GLN A 112 -0.72 4.95 -16.15
N GLY A 113 0.42 4.24 -16.06
CA GLY A 113 1.07 3.59 -17.20
C GLY A 113 0.23 2.54 -17.93
N PHE A 114 -0.77 1.95 -17.28
CA PHE A 114 -1.73 1.04 -17.93
C PHE A 114 -2.72 1.77 -18.85
N VAL A 115 -3.02 3.04 -18.55
CA VAL A 115 -3.94 3.88 -19.33
C VAL A 115 -3.16 4.72 -20.36
N ASP A 116 -2.07 5.34 -19.92
CA ASP A 116 -1.16 6.10 -20.77
C ASP A 116 0.29 5.65 -20.57
N PRO A 117 0.73 4.62 -21.32
CA PRO A 117 2.09 4.11 -21.27
C PRO A 117 3.15 5.13 -21.68
N SER A 118 2.78 6.21 -22.39
CA SER A 118 3.72 7.22 -22.87
C SER A 118 4.08 8.25 -21.79
N THR A 119 3.18 8.45 -20.82
CA THR A 119 3.40 9.32 -19.66
C THR A 119 2.97 8.62 -18.37
N PRO A 120 3.59 7.50 -17.97
CA PRO A 120 3.13 6.70 -16.85
C PRO A 120 3.13 7.48 -15.53
N TRP A 121 4.10 8.38 -15.35
CA TRP A 121 4.26 9.22 -14.16
C TRP A 121 3.49 10.56 -14.25
N GLY A 122 2.61 10.72 -15.25
CA GLY A 122 1.74 11.89 -15.38
C GLY A 122 0.68 11.97 -14.27
N SER A 123 0.30 10.80 -13.73
CA SER A 123 -0.52 10.66 -12.53
C SER A 123 0.08 9.58 -11.63
N GLU A 124 0.16 9.83 -10.33
CA GLU A 124 0.78 8.92 -9.35
C GLU A 124 -0.08 8.68 -8.11
N GLY A 125 0.06 7.50 -7.51
CA GLY A 125 -0.45 7.18 -6.19
C GLY A 125 0.71 7.06 -5.20
N LYS A 126 0.73 7.90 -4.17
CA LYS A 126 1.80 8.02 -3.18
C LYS A 126 1.27 8.30 -1.77
N ALA A 127 2.10 8.01 -0.77
CA ALA A 127 1.83 8.37 0.62
C ALA A 127 2.09 9.85 0.85
N ASP A 128 1.27 10.50 1.67
CA ASP A 128 1.58 11.82 2.22
C ASP A 128 2.72 11.71 3.25
N ASP A 129 3.76 12.55 3.13
CA ASP A 129 4.90 12.54 4.05
C ASP A 129 4.67 13.37 5.34
N GLY A 130 3.52 14.06 5.44
CA GLY A 130 3.15 14.93 6.55
C GLY A 130 3.92 16.25 6.60
N ALA A 131 4.79 16.51 5.63
CA ALA A 131 5.62 17.70 5.47
C ALA A 131 5.29 18.48 4.19
N GLY A 132 4.18 18.13 3.51
CA GLY A 132 3.71 18.77 2.28
C GLY A 132 4.30 18.18 1.00
N GLY A 133 5.03 17.06 1.11
CA GLY A 133 5.50 16.26 0.00
C GLY A 133 4.84 14.88 -0.02
N CYS A 134 5.34 14.03 -0.92
CA CYS A 134 4.91 12.65 -1.04
C CYS A 134 6.08 11.70 -0.84
N ALA A 135 5.78 10.53 -0.30
CA ALA A 135 6.70 9.41 -0.16
C ALA A 135 6.15 8.17 -0.88
N ASP A 136 7.05 7.23 -1.16
CA ASP A 136 6.64 5.91 -1.63
C ASP A 136 5.85 5.19 -0.53
N PHE A 137 4.95 4.31 -0.94
CA PHE A 137 4.29 3.41 -0.01
C PHE A 137 5.25 2.34 0.47
N SER A 138 5.01 1.84 1.69
CA SER A 138 5.72 0.66 2.17
C SER A 138 4.83 -0.17 3.09
N ILE A 139 4.90 -1.49 2.95
CA ILE A 139 4.30 -2.44 3.88
C ILE A 139 5.37 -3.38 4.40
N VAL A 140 5.35 -3.64 5.71
CA VAL A 140 6.16 -4.69 6.33
C VAL A 140 5.31 -5.95 6.35
N ILE A 141 5.80 -7.03 5.75
CA ILE A 141 5.00 -8.27 5.57
C ILE A 141 4.59 -8.86 6.93
N ALA A 142 5.46 -8.78 7.93
CA ALA A 142 5.17 -9.28 9.28
C ALA A 142 4.02 -8.52 9.98
N ASP A 143 3.73 -7.29 9.58
CA ASP A 143 2.65 -6.46 10.16
C ASP A 143 1.29 -6.72 9.51
N VAL A 144 1.27 -7.48 8.41
CA VAL A 144 0.04 -7.88 7.71
C VAL A 144 -0.52 -9.12 8.40
N THR A 145 -1.25 -8.92 9.49
CA THR A 145 -1.79 -10.02 10.32
C THR A 145 -3.26 -10.34 10.00
N GLU A 146 -4.01 -9.36 9.52
CA GLU A 146 -5.44 -9.54 9.22
C GLU A 146 -5.66 -10.34 7.95
N THR A 147 -6.76 -11.09 7.88
CA THR A 147 -7.20 -11.79 6.66
C THR A 147 -8.25 -10.93 5.94
N CYS A 148 -8.12 -10.80 4.63
CA CYS A 148 -9.08 -10.07 3.81
C CYS A 148 -10.45 -10.72 3.92
N ARG A 149 -11.48 -9.91 4.16
CA ARG A 149 -12.85 -10.41 4.12
C ARG A 149 -13.17 -10.84 2.69
N THR A 150 -13.57 -12.09 2.50
CA THR A 150 -14.07 -12.54 1.21
C THR A 150 -15.31 -11.73 0.87
N SER A 151 -15.22 -10.88 -0.16
CA SER A 151 -16.41 -10.24 -0.74
C SER A 151 -17.19 -11.28 -1.55
N ALA A 152 -17.74 -12.27 -0.87
CA ALA A 152 -18.81 -13.11 -1.36
C ALA A 152 -20.04 -12.82 -0.50
N THR A 153 -20.71 -11.71 -0.81
CA THR A 153 -22.04 -11.36 -0.27
C THR A 153 -22.06 -11.05 1.22
N THR A 154 -21.57 -9.89 1.63
CA THR A 154 -22.01 -9.28 2.90
C THR A 154 -22.91 -8.13 2.54
N SER A 155 -24.22 -8.39 2.50
CA SER A 155 -25.18 -7.30 2.48
C SER A 155 -24.96 -6.48 3.76
N ILE A 156 -25.27 -5.18 3.75
CA ILE A 156 -25.15 -4.31 4.94
C ILE A 156 -25.84 -4.95 6.18
N ARG A 157 -26.86 -5.80 5.97
CA ARG A 157 -27.54 -6.56 7.03
C ARG A 157 -26.63 -7.54 7.76
N ASP A 158 -25.76 -8.24 7.04
CA ASP A 158 -24.88 -9.26 7.65
C ASP A 158 -23.77 -8.60 8.47
N ALA A 159 -23.28 -7.44 8.02
CA ALA A 159 -22.35 -6.60 8.79
C ALA A 159 -22.99 -6.01 10.05
N GLN A 160 -24.28 -5.66 10.02
CA GLN A 160 -25.03 -5.16 11.18
C GLN A 160 -25.29 -6.24 12.24
N LEU A 161 -25.59 -7.47 11.80
CA LEU A 161 -25.80 -8.62 12.68
C LEU A 161 -24.52 -9.04 13.42
N ASP A 162 -23.37 -9.00 12.74
CA ASP A 162 -22.08 -9.40 13.32
C ASP A 162 -21.56 -8.37 14.35
N LEU A 163 -21.93 -7.10 14.19
CA LEU A 163 -21.64 -6.02 15.15
C LEU A 163 -22.63 -5.95 16.32
N GLY A 164 -23.59 -6.89 16.42
CA GLY A 164 -24.60 -6.90 17.48
C GLY A 164 -25.53 -5.67 17.47
N LEU A 165 -25.57 -4.92 16.36
CA LEU A 165 -26.44 -3.76 16.19
C LEU A 165 -27.85 -4.26 15.88
N SER A 166 -28.66 -4.37 16.92
CA SER A 166 -30.10 -4.64 16.78
C SER A 166 -30.74 -3.57 15.90
N VAL A 167 -31.08 -3.93 14.67
CA VAL A 167 -32.04 -3.18 13.85
C VAL A 167 -33.44 -3.43 14.42
N ALA A 168 -33.88 -2.54 15.31
CA ALA A 168 -35.29 -2.42 15.62
C ALA A 168 -36.06 -1.98 14.35
N PRO A 169 -37.30 -2.47 14.16
CA PRO A 169 -38.06 -2.28 12.93
C PRO A 169 -38.36 -0.82 12.57
#